data_AF-A0A972M704-F1
#
_entry.id   AF-A0A972M704-F1
#
_cell.length_a   1.000
_cell.length_b   1.000
_cell.length_c   1.000
_cell.angle_alpha   90.00
_cell.angle_beta   90.00
_cell.angle_gamma   90.00
#
_symmetry.space_group_name_H-M   'P 1'
#
loop_
_entity.id
_entity.type
_entity.pdbx_description
1 polymer ?
#
loop_
_entity_poly.entity_id
_entity_poly.type
_entity_poly.pdbx_seq_one_letter_code
_entity_poly.pdbx_strand_id
1 'polypeptide(L)'
;MTARPTLEEMEILARQAGAILKTLFGRRLRVEHKSHWIDLVTEADQRAEAFLLAQLRERYPDHGVFAEESGARPRDPNGPRWYVDPLDGTVN
;
A
#
# COMPACT_ATOMS: atom_id res chain seq x y z
N MET A 1 -9.43 -21.61 -9.81
CA MET A 1 -7.99 -21.23 -9.80
C MET A 1 -7.92 -19.77 -9.37
N THR A 2 -7.24 -19.47 -8.27
CA THR A 2 -6.98 -18.09 -7.84
C THR A 2 -6.14 -17.38 -8.89
N ALA A 3 -6.56 -16.19 -9.31
CA ALA A 3 -5.85 -15.39 -10.30
C ALA A 3 -4.43 -15.08 -9.78
N ARG A 4 -3.40 -15.36 -10.59
CA ARG A 4 -2.02 -15.03 -10.24
C ARG A 4 -1.66 -13.69 -10.86
N PRO A 5 -1.11 -12.76 -10.06
CA PRO A 5 -0.62 -11.50 -10.60
C PRO A 5 0.56 -11.71 -11.53
N THR A 6 0.57 -10.95 -12.61
CA THR A 6 1.71 -10.81 -13.51
C THR A 6 2.64 -9.71 -13.01
N LEU A 7 3.92 -9.77 -13.42
CA LEU A 7 4.89 -8.71 -13.12
C LEU A 7 4.44 -7.35 -13.71
N GLU A 8 3.86 -7.36 -14.90
CA GLU A 8 3.36 -6.16 -15.57
C GLU A 8 2.26 -5.47 -14.76
N GLU A 9 1.30 -6.22 -14.21
CA GLU A 9 0.26 -5.67 -13.35
C GLU A 9 0.83 -5.07 -12.05
N MET A 10 1.82 -5.75 -11.44
CA MET A 10 2.49 -5.25 -10.25
C MET A 10 3.23 -3.93 -10.55
N GLU A 11 3.92 -3.86 -11.68
CA GLU A 11 4.64 -2.65 -12.11
C GLU A 11 3.68 -1.49 -12.35
N ILE A 12 2.55 -1.73 -13.03
CA ILE A 12 1.52 -0.70 -13.26
C ILE A 12 1.01 -0.15 -11.93
N LEU A 13 0.68 -1.02 -10.98
CA LEU A 13 0.20 -0.61 -9.65
C LEU A 13 1.24 0.21 -8.89
N ALA A 14 2.49 -0.23 -8.88
CA ALA A 14 3.59 0.49 -8.25
C ALA A 14 3.81 1.88 -8.89
N ARG A 15 3.76 1.99 -10.22
CA ARG A 15 3.89 3.27 -10.93
C ARG A 15 2.73 4.22 -10.64
N GLN A 16 1.51 3.69 -10.51
CA GLN A 16 0.33 4.49 -10.18
C GLN A 16 0.38 5.00 -8.73
N ALA A 17 0.78 4.17 -7.77
CA ALA A 17 1.04 4.62 -6.41
C ALA A 17 2.15 5.68 -6.36
N GLY A 18 3.26 5.46 -7.09
CA GLY A 18 4.33 6.44 -7.23
C GLY A 18 3.89 7.76 -7.88
N ALA A 19 2.91 7.74 -8.77
CA ALA A 19 2.31 8.95 -9.32
C ALA A 19 1.56 9.75 -8.25
N ILE A 20 0.79 9.07 -7.38
CA ILE A 20 0.10 9.70 -6.24
C ILE A 20 1.11 10.37 -5.32
N LEU A 21 2.16 9.65 -4.91
CA LEU A 21 3.24 10.19 -4.08
C LEU A 21 3.86 11.45 -4.70
N LYS A 22 4.21 11.40 -5.99
CA LYS A 22 4.77 12.55 -6.72
C LYS A 22 3.83 13.75 -6.75
N THR A 23 2.51 13.56 -6.76
CA THR A 23 1.57 14.71 -6.73
C THR A 23 1.61 15.48 -5.40
N LEU A 24 2.07 14.83 -4.34
CA LEU A 24 2.11 15.35 -2.97
C LEU A 24 3.52 15.82 -2.57
N PHE A 25 4.54 15.45 -3.33
CA PHE A 25 5.92 15.88 -3.13
C PHE A 25 6.05 17.42 -3.14
N GLY A 26 6.82 17.95 -2.19
CA GLY A 26 7.03 19.39 -2.02
C GLY A 26 5.84 20.18 -1.46
N ARG A 27 4.74 19.51 -1.09
CA ARG A 27 3.59 20.14 -0.43
C ARG A 27 3.69 20.02 1.09
N ARG A 28 2.98 20.89 1.82
CA ARG A 28 2.79 20.72 3.26
C ARG A 28 1.81 19.58 3.49
N LEU A 29 2.31 18.44 3.97
CA LEU A 29 1.51 17.27 4.27
C LEU A 29 1.06 17.26 5.74
N ARG A 30 -0.07 16.61 5.98
CA ARG A 30 -0.42 16.16 7.33
C ARG A 30 0.47 14.97 7.67
N VAL A 31 1.00 15.01 8.89
CA VAL A 31 1.83 13.96 9.46
C VAL A 31 1.11 13.48 10.71
N GLU A 32 0.96 12.17 10.81
CA GLU A 32 0.41 11.49 11.97
C GLU A 32 1.51 10.58 12.54
N HIS A 33 1.48 10.36 13.85
CA HIS A 33 2.38 9.41 14.50
C HIS A 33 1.64 8.08 14.66
N LYS A 34 2.29 6.97 14.34
CA LYS A 34 1.81 5.64 14.73
C LYS A 34 2.10 5.41 16.22
N SER A 35 2.11 4.13 16.61
CA SER A 35 2.33 3.62 17.96
C SER A 35 3.63 4.12 18.63
N HIS A 36 4.68 4.41 17.87
CA HIS A 36 5.92 5.01 18.35
C HIS A 36 6.14 6.39 17.74
N TRP A 37 6.75 7.31 18.49
CA TRP A 37 6.95 8.71 18.07
C TRP A 37 7.85 8.87 16.83
N ILE A 38 8.68 7.85 16.51
CA ILE A 38 9.52 7.80 15.32
C ILE A 38 8.79 7.27 14.07
N ASP A 39 7.66 6.59 14.25
CA ASP A 39 6.88 6.03 13.15
C ASP A 39 5.94 7.12 12.65
N LEU A 40 6.38 7.85 11.64
CA LEU A 40 5.57 8.86 10.97
C LEU A 40 4.82 8.21 9.83
N VAL A 41 3.55 8.58 9.67
CA VAL A 41 2.77 8.32 8.46
C VAL A 41 2.31 9.67 7.93
N THR A 42 2.45 9.89 6.63
CA THR A 42 1.94 11.10 5.98
C THR A 42 0.65 10.84 5.22
N GLU A 43 -0.04 11.92 4.87
CA GLU A 43 -1.15 11.86 3.92
C GLU A 43 -0.75 11.22 2.57
N ALA A 44 0.53 11.25 2.19
CA ALA A 44 1.00 10.57 0.98
C ALA A 44 0.98 9.04 1.12
N ASP A 45 1.50 8.51 2.24
CA ASP A 45 1.48 7.08 2.58
C ASP A 45 0.04 6.56 2.59
N GLN A 46 -0.86 7.27 3.29
CA GLN A 46 -2.27 6.88 3.40
C GLN A 46 -2.98 6.84 2.04
N ARG A 47 -2.74 7.82 1.17
CA ARG A 47 -3.37 7.89 -0.16
C ARG A 47 -2.83 6.82 -1.11
N ALA A 48 -1.53 6.56 -1.08
CA ALA A 48 -0.91 5.51 -1.87
C ALA A 48 -1.38 4.11 -1.40
N GLU A 49 -1.44 3.87 -0.09
CA GLU A 49 -1.94 2.60 0.45
C GLU A 49 -3.41 2.38 0.10
N ALA A 50 -4.27 3.38 0.32
CA ALA A 50 -5.70 3.28 0.01
C ALA A 50 -5.95 2.92 -1.47
N PHE A 51 -5.16 3.49 -2.39
CA PHE A 51 -5.19 3.17 -3.80
C PHE A 51 -4.81 1.70 -4.06
N LEU A 52 -3.65 1.25 -3.54
CA LEU A 52 -3.17 -0.12 -3.74
C LEU A 52 -4.17 -1.13 -3.17
N LEU A 53 -4.69 -0.90 -1.95
CA LEU A 53 -5.68 -1.78 -1.34
C LEU A 53 -6.98 -1.86 -2.13
N ALA A 54 -7.45 -0.74 -2.69
CA ALA A 54 -8.64 -0.76 -3.54
C ALA A 54 -8.43 -1.64 -4.78
N GLN A 55 -7.29 -1.48 -5.46
CA GLN A 55 -6.96 -2.25 -6.66
C GLN A 55 -6.76 -3.75 -6.37
N LEU A 56 -6.06 -4.08 -5.28
CA LEU A 56 -5.85 -5.47 -4.87
C LEU A 56 -7.17 -6.15 -4.48
N ARG A 57 -8.09 -5.42 -3.83
CA ARG A 57 -9.41 -5.95 -3.47
C ARG A 57 -10.29 -6.21 -4.69
N GLU A 58 -10.20 -5.37 -5.71
CA GLU A 58 -10.98 -5.52 -6.94
C GLU A 58 -10.46 -6.69 -7.79
N ARG A 59 -9.15 -6.79 -7.96
CA ARG A 59 -8.53 -7.79 -8.86
C ARG A 59 -8.27 -9.13 -8.20
N TYR A 60 -7.98 -9.13 -6.90
CA TYR A 60 -7.63 -10.31 -6.12
C TYR A 60 -8.51 -10.44 -4.88
N PRO A 61 -9.84 -10.57 -5.06
CA PRO A 61 -10.81 -10.55 -3.97
C PRO A 61 -10.72 -11.75 -3.05
N ASP A 62 -9.78 -12.69 -3.24
CA ASP A 62 -9.50 -13.86 -2.40
C ASP A 62 -8.10 -13.82 -1.73
N HIS A 63 -7.23 -12.86 -2.06
CA HIS A 63 -5.85 -12.82 -1.57
C HIS A 63 -5.70 -12.07 -0.24
N GLY A 64 -4.92 -12.64 0.68
CA GLY A 64 -4.50 -11.97 1.92
C GLY A 64 -3.75 -10.68 1.65
N VAL A 65 -3.88 -9.67 2.53
CA VAL A 65 -3.11 -8.43 2.41
C VAL A 65 -2.57 -8.03 3.78
N PHE A 66 -1.29 -7.67 3.83
CA PHE A 66 -0.59 -7.11 4.98
C PHE A 66 -0.05 -5.75 4.54
N ALA A 67 -0.68 -4.68 5.01
CA ALA A 67 -0.34 -3.32 4.67
C ALA A 67 0.34 -2.65 5.87
N GLU A 68 1.38 -1.86 5.63
CA GLU A 68 2.17 -1.23 6.69
C GLU A 68 1.38 -0.25 7.55
N GLU A 69 0.43 0.47 6.96
CA GLU A 69 -0.33 1.53 7.64
C GLU A 69 -1.63 1.00 8.25
N SER A 70 -2.39 0.20 7.49
CA SER A 70 -3.69 -0.31 7.94
C SER A 70 -3.68 -1.74 8.50
N GLY A 71 -2.52 -2.40 8.53
CA GLY A 71 -2.33 -3.71 9.13
C GLY A 71 -2.81 -4.89 8.27
N ALA A 72 -3.09 -6.01 8.93
CA ALA A 72 -3.39 -7.28 8.26
C ALA A 72 -4.89 -7.49 7.98
N ARG A 73 -5.20 -7.93 6.77
CA ARG A 73 -6.49 -8.51 6.37
C ARG A 73 -6.28 -9.97 5.99
N PRO A 74 -6.33 -10.89 6.97
CA PRO A 74 -6.08 -12.31 6.72
C PRO A 74 -7.21 -12.93 5.90
N ARG A 75 -6.83 -13.88 5.05
CA ARG A 75 -7.72 -14.80 4.30
C ARG A 75 -7.17 -16.21 4.48
N ASP A 76 -7.44 -17.13 3.55
CA ASP A 76 -6.88 -18.48 3.56
C ASP A 76 -5.38 -18.45 3.94
N PRO A 77 -4.99 -19.07 5.07
CA PRO A 77 -3.61 -19.12 5.53
C PRO A 77 -2.65 -19.79 4.52
N ASN A 78 -3.19 -20.63 3.63
CA ASN A 78 -2.45 -21.29 2.57
C ASN A 78 -2.62 -20.61 1.20
N GLY A 79 -3.40 -19.52 1.15
CA GLY A 79 -3.66 -18.74 -0.06
C GLY A 79 -2.58 -17.69 -0.33
N PRO A 80 -2.59 -17.08 -1.55
CA PRO A 80 -1.69 -16.00 -1.89
C PRO A 80 -1.86 -14.78 -0.98
N ARG A 81 -0.74 -14.07 -0.74
CA ARG A 81 -0.68 -12.88 0.12
C ARG A 81 0.11 -11.75 -0.53
N TRP A 82 -0.35 -10.53 -0.30
CA TRP A 82 0.33 -9.29 -0.65
C TRP A 82 0.93 -8.64 0.59
N TYR A 83 2.15 -8.14 0.47
CA TYR A 83 2.80 -7.27 1.44
C TYR A 83 2.93 -5.90 0.79
N VAL A 84 2.39 -4.87 1.42
CA VAL A 84 2.28 -3.53 0.86
C VAL A 84 2.94 -2.55 1.80
N ASP A 85 4.00 -1.93 1.30
CA ASP A 85 4.60 -0.70 1.83
C ASP A 85 4.31 0.40 0.78
N PRO A 86 3.50 1.42 1.13
CA PRO A 86 3.11 2.46 0.20
C PRO A 86 4.21 3.49 -0.09
N LEU A 87 5.19 3.64 0.81
CA LEU A 87 6.30 4.59 0.72
C LEU A 87 7.39 4.18 1.73
N ASP A 88 8.42 3.48 1.24
CA ASP A 88 9.57 3.15 2.07
C ASP A 88 10.39 4.41 2.39
N GLY A 89 10.77 4.55 3.66
CA GLY A 89 11.60 5.65 4.13
C GLY A 89 10.84 6.96 4.33
N THR A 90 9.63 6.93 4.90
CA THR A 90 8.78 8.10 5.23
C THR A 90 9.50 9.24 5.98
N VAL A 91 10.65 8.97 6.60
CA VAL A 91 11.48 9.93 7.34
C VAL A 91 12.62 10.59 6.53
N ASN A 92 12.86 10.19 5.28
CA ASN A 92 13.92 10.73 4.42
C ASN A 92 13.50 12.01 3.68
#